data_AF-M1SL24-F1
#
_entry.id   AF-M1SL24-F1
#
_cell.length_a   1.000
_cell.length_b   1.000
_cell.length_c   1.000
_cell.angle_alpha   90.00
_cell.angle_beta   90.00
_cell.angle_gamma   90.00
#
_symmetry.space_group_name_H-M   'P 1'
#
loop_
_entity.id
_entity.type
_entity.pdbx_description
1 polymer ?
#
loop_
_entity_poly.entity_id
_entity_poly.type
_entity_poly.pdbx_seq_one_letter_code
_entity_poly.pdbx_strand_id
1 'polypeptide(L)'
;MLFDLGDIGSRGDIKSLLLKEFERQKYALNGLKSSQKVDQVALTETLSEIDKAALNINQSMGKPNSAITESEWLNAIRTRLNIPGGTSPIDLPSYHAWKNTSSSQRRELLEKYVAPLLPWHEACQIFLRLLRQSGEAKDVVAHQGAYQQAPSGKVYQLMRIAVEDDSLFSEISANKYLLSIRFLKIDQDKKPQIMNEDVPFRLTLCQL
;
A
#
# COMPACT_ATOMS: atom_id res chain seq x y z
N MET A 1 -8.18 11.22 4.42
CA MET A 1 -7.58 9.94 4.83
C MET A 1 -8.61 8.94 5.36
N LEU A 2 -9.32 9.21 6.48
CA LEU A 2 -10.32 8.24 7.00
C LEU A 2 -11.43 7.92 5.99
N PHE A 3 -11.97 8.95 5.32
CA PHE A 3 -12.99 8.76 4.27
C PHE A 3 -12.47 7.97 3.07
N ASP A 4 -11.21 8.19 2.68
CA ASP A 4 -10.56 7.44 1.58
C ASP A 4 -10.43 5.95 1.94
N LEU A 5 -10.09 5.62 3.20
CA LEU A 5 -10.09 4.24 3.69
C LEU A 5 -11.49 3.62 3.64
N GLY A 6 -12.52 4.40 4.00
CA GLY A 6 -13.92 3.99 3.88
C GLY A 6 -14.32 3.67 2.43
N ASP A 7 -13.83 4.44 1.47
CA ASP A 7 -14.11 4.22 0.05
C ASP A 7 -13.36 3.01 -0.51
N ILE A 8 -12.09 2.84 -0.16
CA ILE A 8 -11.30 1.69 -0.60
C ILE A 8 -11.92 0.39 -0.07
N GLY A 9 -12.30 0.36 1.21
CA GLY A 9 -12.95 -0.79 1.84
C GLY A 9 -14.32 -1.17 1.27
N SER A 10 -14.94 -0.29 0.46
CA SER A 10 -16.22 -0.55 -0.20
C SER A 10 -16.09 -1.33 -1.51
N ARG A 11 -14.87 -1.40 -2.08
CA ARG A 11 -14.63 -1.89 -3.45
C ARG A 11 -14.43 -3.40 -3.49
N GLY A 12 -15.41 -4.09 -4.08
CA GLY A 12 -15.29 -5.53 -4.36
C GLY A 12 -15.19 -6.40 -3.11
N ASP A 13 -14.93 -7.69 -3.30
CA ASP A 13 -14.76 -8.65 -2.21
C ASP A 13 -13.27 -8.81 -1.85
N ILE A 14 -12.73 -7.77 -1.20
CA ILE A 14 -11.31 -7.74 -0.77
C ILE A 14 -11.03 -8.86 0.21
N LYS A 15 -12.01 -9.26 1.04
CA LYS A 15 -11.87 -10.34 2.03
C LYS A 15 -11.51 -11.65 1.34
N SER A 16 -12.34 -12.08 0.39
CA SER A 16 -12.13 -13.34 -0.32
C SER A 16 -10.84 -13.33 -1.15
N LEU A 17 -10.50 -12.20 -1.77
CA LEU A 17 -9.26 -12.08 -2.54
C LEU A 17 -8.02 -12.21 -1.65
N LEU A 18 -8.01 -11.51 -0.51
CA LEU A 18 -6.91 -11.56 0.45
C LEU A 18 -6.74 -12.96 1.07
N LEU A 19 -7.84 -13.60 1.47
CA LEU A 19 -7.79 -14.95 2.05
C LEU A 19 -7.30 -16.01 1.05
N LYS A 20 -7.75 -15.93 -0.21
CA LYS A 20 -7.23 -16.80 -1.28
C LYS A 20 -5.73 -16.61 -1.49
N GLU A 21 -5.28 -15.37 -1.43
CA GLU A 21 -3.87 -15.04 -1.61
C GLU A 21 -3.02 -15.53 -0.43
N PHE A 22 -3.50 -15.43 0.80
CA PHE A 22 -2.83 -16.04 1.96
C PHE A 22 -2.71 -17.55 1.85
N GLU A 23 -3.75 -18.25 1.41
CA GLU A 23 -3.66 -19.70 1.18
C GLU A 23 -2.64 -20.05 0.08
N ARG A 24 -2.59 -19.27 -1.01
CA ARG A 24 -1.59 -19.42 -2.06
C ARG A 24 -0.17 -19.24 -1.53
N GLN A 25 0.07 -18.20 -0.73
CA GLN A 25 1.38 -17.91 -0.12
C GLN A 25 1.79 -18.98 0.89
N LYS A 26 0.87 -19.43 1.74
CA LYS A 26 1.11 -20.54 2.66
C LYS A 26 1.50 -21.81 1.91
N TYR A 27 0.82 -22.13 0.82
CA TYR A 27 1.17 -23.30 0.01
C TYR A 27 2.61 -23.20 -0.53
N ALA A 28 2.99 -22.04 -1.09
CA ALA A 28 4.35 -21.81 -1.58
C ALA A 28 5.41 -21.91 -0.47
N LEU A 29 5.17 -21.29 0.69
CA LEU A 29 6.07 -21.31 1.84
C LEU A 29 6.20 -22.71 2.45
N ASN A 30 5.11 -23.49 2.52
CA ASN A 30 5.17 -24.87 3.01
C ASN A 30 6.08 -25.76 2.14
N GLY A 31 6.19 -25.49 0.84
CA GLY A 31 7.13 -26.17 -0.06
C GLY A 31 8.61 -25.98 0.33
N LEU A 32 8.94 -24.97 1.13
CA LEU A 32 10.29 -24.67 1.59
C LEU A 32 10.69 -25.40 2.88
N LYS A 33 9.75 -26.08 3.56
CA LYS A 33 10.00 -26.75 4.85
C LYS A 33 11.07 -27.84 4.77
N SER A 34 11.23 -28.50 3.62
CA SER A 34 12.24 -29.54 3.41
C SER A 34 13.61 -28.99 2.98
N SER A 35 13.72 -27.67 2.73
CA SER A 35 14.95 -27.06 2.25
C SER A 35 15.93 -26.77 3.39
N GLN A 36 17.14 -27.32 3.30
CA GLN A 36 18.23 -27.06 4.25
C GLN A 36 18.83 -25.65 4.12
N LYS A 37 18.52 -24.93 3.03
CA LYS A 37 19.03 -23.57 2.77
C LYS A 37 18.12 -22.46 3.32
N VAL A 38 17.03 -22.83 3.98
CA VAL A 38 16.01 -21.91 4.48
C VAL A 38 16.07 -21.85 6.00
N ASP A 39 16.00 -20.63 6.55
CA ASP A 39 15.82 -20.42 7.98
C ASP A 39 14.43 -20.92 8.40
N GLN A 40 14.41 -22.04 9.11
CA GLN A 40 13.18 -22.71 9.53
C GLN A 40 12.43 -21.94 10.63
N VAL A 41 13.14 -21.13 11.43
CA VAL A 41 12.51 -20.31 12.47
C VAL A 41 11.73 -19.19 11.82
N ALA A 42 12.38 -18.41 10.94
CA ALA A 42 11.73 -17.32 10.21
C ALA A 42 10.56 -17.80 9.34
N LEU A 43 10.69 -18.98 8.73
CA LEU A 43 9.61 -19.62 7.96
C LEU A 43 8.40 -19.93 8.85
N THR A 44 8.63 -20.52 10.02
CA THR A 44 7.55 -20.92 10.95
C THR A 44 6.85 -19.70 11.53
N GLU A 45 7.60 -18.66 11.90
CA GLU A 45 7.05 -17.38 12.37
C GLU A 45 6.17 -16.73 11.29
N THR A 46 6.68 -16.66 10.05
CA THR A 46 5.93 -16.09 8.93
C THR A 46 4.63 -16.85 8.65
N LEU A 47 4.65 -18.19 8.68
CA LEU A 47 3.44 -19.00 8.51
C LEU A 47 2.43 -18.73 9.64
N SER A 48 2.89 -18.62 10.89
CA SER A 48 2.04 -18.31 12.03
C SER A 48 1.41 -16.91 11.94
N GLU A 49 2.17 -15.92 11.48
CA GLU A 49 1.66 -14.56 11.23
C GLU A 49 0.56 -14.57 10.17
N ILE A 50 0.73 -15.32 9.07
CA ILE A 50 -0.30 -15.45 8.03
C ILE A 50 -1.56 -16.11 8.60
N ASP A 51 -1.42 -17.19 9.37
CA ASP A 51 -2.57 -17.88 9.99
C ASP A 51 -3.34 -16.98 10.95
N LYS A 52 -2.62 -16.23 11.80
CA LYS A 52 -3.22 -15.25 12.72
C LYS A 52 -3.95 -14.14 11.96
N ALA A 53 -3.33 -13.57 10.92
CA ALA A 53 -3.95 -12.53 10.12
C ALA A 53 -5.19 -13.05 9.37
N ALA A 54 -5.13 -14.25 8.80
CA ALA A 54 -6.27 -14.89 8.14
C ALA A 54 -7.42 -15.16 9.12
N LEU A 55 -7.12 -15.60 10.34
CA LEU A 55 -8.11 -15.78 11.40
C LEU A 55 -8.78 -14.45 11.78
N ASN A 56 -7.99 -13.40 12.02
CA ASN A 56 -8.50 -12.07 12.37
C ASN A 56 -9.40 -11.49 11.26
N ILE A 57 -9.01 -11.65 10.00
CA ILE A 57 -9.82 -11.24 8.84
C ILE A 57 -11.11 -12.06 8.76
N ASN A 58 -11.05 -13.38 8.98
CA ASN A 58 -12.23 -14.23 8.98
C ASN A 58 -13.24 -13.83 10.07
N GLN A 59 -12.75 -13.58 11.28
CA GLN A 59 -13.55 -13.13 12.42
C GLN A 59 -14.06 -11.69 12.28
N SER A 60 -13.48 -10.89 11.39
CA SER A 60 -13.98 -9.55 11.08
C SER A 60 -15.38 -9.65 10.47
N MET A 61 -16.36 -9.10 11.19
CA MET A 61 -17.78 -9.08 10.81
C MET A 61 -18.07 -7.92 9.86
N GLY A 62 -18.90 -8.18 8.85
CA GLY A 62 -19.31 -7.17 7.89
C GLY A 62 -18.18 -6.65 7.00
N LYS A 63 -18.40 -5.49 6.39
CA LYS A 63 -17.39 -4.81 5.56
C LYS A 63 -16.45 -3.97 6.44
N PRO A 64 -15.15 -3.90 6.15
CA PRO A 64 -14.19 -3.10 6.93
C PRO A 64 -14.58 -1.63 7.11
N ASN A 65 -15.32 -1.08 6.15
CA ASN A 65 -15.69 0.32 6.10
C ASN A 65 -17.05 0.65 6.76
N SER A 66 -17.82 -0.34 7.23
CA SER A 66 -19.20 -0.13 7.70
C SER A 66 -19.27 0.93 8.79
N ALA A 67 -18.39 0.87 9.79
CA ALA A 67 -18.32 1.83 10.89
C ALA A 67 -18.13 3.29 10.40
N ILE A 68 -17.48 3.48 9.25
CA ILE A 68 -17.26 4.79 8.63
C ILE A 68 -18.47 5.18 7.79
N THR A 69 -18.96 4.27 6.93
CA THR A 69 -20.01 4.58 5.95
C THR A 69 -21.41 4.66 6.55
N GLU A 70 -21.65 3.96 7.65
CA GLU A 70 -22.96 3.94 8.35
C GLU A 70 -23.06 5.04 9.42
N SER A 71 -21.95 5.74 9.72
CA SER A 71 -21.95 6.83 10.68
C SER A 71 -22.56 8.09 10.07
N GLU A 72 -23.76 8.46 10.55
CA GLU A 72 -24.45 9.70 10.15
C GLU A 72 -23.58 10.94 10.39
N TRP A 73 -22.87 10.98 11.52
CA TRP A 73 -21.99 12.08 11.88
C TRP A 73 -20.81 12.24 10.90
N LEU A 74 -20.16 11.12 10.55
CA LEU A 74 -19.07 11.13 9.56
C LEU A 74 -19.59 11.48 8.16
N ASN A 75 -20.78 11.00 7.78
CA ASN A 75 -21.40 11.34 6.50
C ASN A 75 -21.77 12.84 6.40
N ALA A 76 -22.28 13.43 7.49
CA ALA A 76 -22.55 14.86 7.55
C ALA A 76 -21.27 15.69 7.33
N ILE A 77 -20.15 15.29 7.94
CA ILE A 77 -18.84 15.92 7.71
C ILE A 77 -18.40 15.73 6.24
N ARG A 78 -18.47 14.49 5.75
CA ARG A 78 -18.01 14.10 4.42
C ARG A 78 -18.65 14.92 3.29
N THR A 79 -19.95 15.15 3.35
CA THR A 79 -20.69 15.90 2.33
C THR A 79 -20.29 17.37 2.25
N ARG A 80 -19.74 17.92 3.33
CA ARG A 80 -19.34 19.32 3.44
C ARG A 80 -17.84 19.57 3.25
N LEU A 81 -17.00 18.54 3.37
CA LEU A 81 -15.54 18.68 3.28
C LEU A 81 -15.03 19.27 1.97
N ASN A 82 -15.72 18.99 0.86
CA ASN A 82 -15.34 19.48 -0.46
C ASN A 82 -15.91 20.88 -0.77
N ILE A 83 -16.69 21.45 0.16
CA ILE A 83 -17.25 22.80 0.01
C ILE A 83 -16.29 23.78 0.70
N PRO A 84 -15.72 24.76 -0.02
CA PRO A 84 -14.92 25.81 0.61
C PRO A 84 -15.72 26.48 1.74
N GLY A 85 -15.18 26.48 2.96
CA GLY A 85 -15.86 27.01 4.15
C GLY A 85 -16.98 26.14 4.74
N GLY A 86 -17.34 25.01 4.12
CA GLY A 86 -18.47 24.16 4.55
C GLY A 86 -18.28 23.42 5.87
N THR A 87 -17.11 23.55 6.50
CA THR A 87 -16.83 23.00 7.84
C THR A 87 -16.91 24.04 8.95
N SER A 88 -17.59 25.16 8.70
CA SER A 88 -17.81 26.22 9.67
C SER A 88 -18.59 25.69 10.90
N PRO A 89 -18.48 26.34 12.07
CA PRO A 89 -19.27 25.98 13.25
C PRO A 89 -20.79 26.08 13.04
N ILE A 90 -21.23 26.90 12.07
CA ILE A 90 -22.64 27.08 11.73
C ILE A 90 -23.13 25.90 10.87
N ASP A 91 -22.31 25.47 9.90
CA ASP A 91 -22.65 24.37 8.99
C ASP A 91 -22.51 22.99 9.63
N LEU A 92 -21.52 22.82 10.52
CA LEU A 92 -21.23 21.57 11.23
C LEU A 92 -21.04 21.80 12.75
N PRO A 93 -22.11 22.13 13.49
CA PRO A 93 -22.02 22.44 14.92
C PRO A 93 -21.54 21.25 15.75
N SER A 94 -21.95 20.02 15.40
CA SER A 94 -21.52 18.79 16.10
C SER A 94 -20.04 18.49 15.89
N TYR A 95 -19.52 18.72 14.68
CA TYR A 95 -18.09 18.61 14.39
C TYR A 95 -17.28 19.68 15.14
N HIS A 96 -17.79 20.91 15.20
CA HIS A 96 -17.17 21.97 15.99
C HIS A 96 -17.14 21.64 17.49
N ALA A 97 -18.25 21.15 18.06
CA ALA A 97 -18.30 20.71 19.44
C ALA A 97 -17.27 19.60 19.71
N TRP A 98 -17.21 18.57 18.85
CA TRP A 98 -16.21 17.50 18.95
C TRP A 98 -14.77 18.02 18.91
N LYS A 99 -14.44 18.96 18.01
CA LYS A 99 -13.09 19.56 17.95
C LYS A 99 -12.67 20.24 19.25
N ASN A 100 -13.62 20.76 20.02
CA ASN A 100 -13.38 21.43 21.30
C ASN A 100 -13.36 20.48 22.52
N THR A 101 -13.56 19.18 22.32
CA THR A 101 -13.37 18.18 23.37
C THR A 101 -11.88 17.92 23.63
N SER A 102 -11.58 17.27 24.76
CA SER A 102 -10.20 16.90 25.11
C SER A 102 -9.55 16.05 24.01
N SER A 103 -8.21 16.11 23.91
CA SER A 103 -7.47 15.29 22.93
C SER A 103 -7.70 13.78 23.12
N SER A 104 -7.89 13.32 24.37
CA SER A 104 -8.19 11.92 24.68
C SER A 104 -9.55 11.50 24.13
N GLN A 105 -10.61 12.28 24.35
CA GLN A 105 -11.95 11.99 23.82
C GLN A 105 -11.98 11.98 22.29
N ARG A 106 -11.26 12.90 21.65
CA ARG A 106 -11.13 12.92 20.19
C ARG A 106 -10.44 11.66 19.68
N ARG A 107 -9.34 11.25 20.32
CA ARG A 107 -8.61 10.03 19.97
C ARG A 107 -9.48 8.78 20.14
N GLU A 108 -10.15 8.64 21.28
CA GLU A 108 -11.00 7.48 21.56
C GLU A 108 -12.10 7.31 20.50
N LEU A 109 -12.72 8.41 20.06
CA LEU A 109 -13.71 8.36 18.99
C LEU A 109 -13.11 7.88 17.66
N LEU A 110 -11.93 8.39 17.29
CA LEU A 110 -11.26 8.00 16.05
C LEU A 110 -10.79 6.54 16.09
N GLU A 111 -10.31 6.08 17.24
CA GLU A 111 -9.91 4.68 17.45
C GLU A 111 -11.07 3.72 17.22
N LYS A 112 -12.30 4.08 17.64
CA LYS A 112 -13.51 3.28 17.35
C LYS A 112 -13.76 3.11 15.86
N TYR A 113 -13.51 4.14 15.05
CA TYR A 113 -13.68 4.07 13.58
C TYR A 113 -12.54 3.32 12.88
N VAL A 114 -11.33 3.35 13.45
CA VAL A 114 -10.15 2.70 12.86
C VAL A 114 -10.00 1.24 13.30
N ALA A 115 -10.49 0.87 14.49
CA ALA A 115 -10.34 -0.47 15.05
C ALA A 115 -10.78 -1.61 14.08
N PRO A 116 -11.90 -1.50 13.34
CA PRO A 116 -12.30 -2.52 12.36
C PRO A 116 -11.33 -2.67 11.18
N LEU A 117 -10.48 -1.67 10.93
CA LEU A 117 -9.48 -1.67 9.85
C LEU A 117 -8.14 -2.26 10.29
N LEU A 118 -7.90 -2.47 11.59
CA LEU A 118 -6.61 -2.96 12.09
C LEU A 118 -6.24 -4.36 11.56
N PRO A 119 -7.15 -5.36 11.51
CA PRO A 119 -6.85 -6.66 10.90
C PRO A 119 -6.41 -6.55 9.44
N TRP A 120 -6.99 -5.59 8.70
CA TRP A 120 -6.67 -5.33 7.30
C TRP A 120 -5.30 -4.69 7.15
N HIS A 121 -4.97 -3.77 8.05
CA HIS A 121 -3.65 -3.17 8.11
C HIS A 121 -2.56 -4.24 8.34
N GLU A 122 -2.74 -5.12 9.33
CA GLU A 122 -1.82 -6.23 9.61
C GLU A 122 -1.67 -7.14 8.39
N ALA A 123 -2.79 -7.51 7.76
CA ALA A 123 -2.78 -8.36 6.58
C ALA A 123 -2.05 -7.71 5.39
N CYS A 124 -2.27 -6.42 5.15
CA CYS A 124 -1.57 -5.66 4.11
C CYS A 124 -0.06 -5.55 4.39
N GLN A 125 0.33 -5.39 5.65
CA GLN A 125 1.75 -5.36 6.02
C GLN A 125 2.45 -6.68 5.71
N ILE A 126 1.84 -7.82 6.08
CA ILE A 126 2.38 -9.15 5.77
C ILE A 126 2.50 -9.34 4.26
N PHE A 127 1.42 -9.08 3.51
CA PHE A 127 1.40 -9.22 2.06
C PHE A 127 2.50 -8.38 1.38
N LEU A 128 2.61 -7.10 1.72
CA LEU A 128 3.60 -6.20 1.13
C LEU A 128 5.03 -6.56 1.54
N ARG A 129 5.23 -7.08 2.76
CA ARG A 129 6.55 -7.57 3.20
C ARG A 129 6.99 -8.76 2.35
N LEU A 130 6.13 -9.78 2.21
CA LEU A 130 6.43 -10.98 1.44
C LEU A 130 6.65 -10.66 -0.05
N LEU A 131 5.80 -9.82 -0.63
CA LEU A 131 5.97 -9.36 -2.02
C LEU A 131 7.31 -8.64 -2.21
N ARG A 132 7.71 -7.77 -1.28
CA ARG A 132 8.99 -7.05 -1.41
C ARG A 132 10.21 -7.96 -1.24
N GLN A 133 10.09 -9.04 -0.46
CA GLN A 133 11.14 -10.02 -0.23
C GLN A 133 11.29 -11.03 -1.37
N SER A 134 10.27 -11.20 -2.22
CA SER A 134 10.33 -12.15 -3.34
C SER A 134 11.12 -11.66 -4.55
N GLY A 135 11.47 -10.37 -4.57
CA GLY A 135 12.26 -9.77 -5.64
C GLY A 135 13.75 -9.66 -5.26
N GLU A 136 14.61 -9.91 -6.22
CA GLU A 136 16.05 -9.70 -6.12
C GLU A 136 16.42 -8.36 -6.78
N ALA A 137 17.24 -7.55 -6.09
CA ALA A 137 17.72 -6.28 -6.64
C ALA A 137 18.86 -6.54 -7.64
N LYS A 138 18.77 -5.90 -8.81
CA LYS A 138 19.79 -5.96 -9.85
C LYS A 138 20.34 -4.57 -10.11
N ASP A 139 21.65 -4.46 -10.14
CA ASP A 139 22.32 -3.24 -10.57
C ASP A 139 22.16 -3.09 -12.09
N VAL A 140 21.65 -1.93 -12.49
CA VAL A 140 21.35 -1.57 -13.88
C VAL A 140 21.75 -0.12 -14.12
N VAL A 141 21.95 0.23 -15.39
CA VAL A 141 22.29 1.60 -15.80
C VAL A 141 21.24 2.07 -16.77
N ALA A 142 20.66 3.25 -16.51
CA ALA A 142 19.85 3.97 -17.48
C ALA A 142 20.78 4.82 -18.33
N HIS A 143 21.06 4.37 -19.55
CA HIS A 143 21.94 5.10 -20.47
C HIS A 143 21.26 6.37 -20.96
N GLN A 144 21.96 7.50 -20.86
CA GLN A 144 21.38 8.82 -21.17
C GLN A 144 20.02 9.03 -20.48
N GLY A 145 19.94 8.70 -19.19
CA GLY A 145 18.74 8.82 -18.38
C GLY A 145 17.58 7.89 -18.75
N ALA A 146 17.74 6.94 -19.68
CA ALA A 146 16.67 6.04 -20.09
C ALA A 146 17.03 4.56 -19.91
N TYR A 147 16.07 3.78 -19.45
CA TYR A 147 16.18 2.32 -19.35
C TYR A 147 14.94 1.66 -19.93
N GLN A 148 15.17 0.61 -20.72
CA GLN A 148 14.10 -0.19 -21.31
C GLN A 148 14.38 -1.68 -21.15
N GLN A 149 13.34 -2.44 -20.81
CA GLN A 149 13.43 -3.88 -20.67
C GLN A 149 12.22 -4.56 -21.31
N ALA A 150 12.50 -5.56 -22.16
CA ALA A 150 11.45 -6.43 -22.67
C ALA A 150 10.85 -7.30 -21.53
N PRO A 151 9.54 -7.59 -21.56
CA PRO A 151 8.92 -8.45 -20.58
C PRO A 151 9.47 -9.86 -20.67
N SER A 152 9.66 -10.49 -19.51
CA SER A 152 10.16 -11.86 -19.39
C SER A 152 9.07 -12.93 -19.53
N GLY A 153 7.84 -12.55 -19.91
CA GLY A 153 6.64 -13.41 -19.88
C GLY A 153 6.10 -13.68 -18.47
N LYS A 154 6.80 -13.24 -17.42
CA LYS A 154 6.35 -13.32 -16.03
C LYS A 154 5.48 -12.12 -15.66
N VAL A 155 4.56 -12.33 -14.73
CA VAL A 155 3.70 -11.27 -14.17
C VAL A 155 4.33 -10.81 -12.86
N TYR A 156 4.66 -9.53 -12.79
CA TYR A 156 5.17 -8.88 -11.58
C TYR A 156 4.10 -7.97 -10.99
N GLN A 157 3.88 -8.05 -9.68
CA GLN A 157 2.90 -7.22 -8.97
C GLN A 157 3.50 -5.91 -8.46
N LEU A 158 4.82 -5.85 -8.29
CA LEU A 158 5.51 -4.66 -7.79
C LEU A 158 6.87 -4.48 -8.47
N MET A 159 7.18 -3.24 -8.84
CA MET A 159 8.51 -2.82 -9.25
C MET A 159 9.06 -1.83 -8.22
N ARG A 160 10.34 -1.97 -7.87
CA ARG A 160 11.05 -1.05 -6.99
C ARG A 160 12.27 -0.52 -7.72
N ILE A 161 12.47 0.79 -7.63
CA ILE A 161 13.63 1.50 -8.14
C ILE A 161 14.31 2.12 -6.93
N ALA A 162 15.61 1.88 -6.79
CA ALA A 162 16.44 2.58 -5.82
C ALA A 162 17.55 3.31 -6.57
N VAL A 163 17.60 4.62 -6.39
CA VAL A 163 18.61 5.54 -6.94
C VAL A 163 19.23 6.28 -5.76
N GLU A 164 20.54 6.49 -5.78
CA GLU A 164 21.25 7.13 -4.66
C GLU A 164 21.14 8.67 -4.69
N ASP A 165 20.92 9.24 -5.86
CA ASP A 165 20.75 10.69 -6.03
C ASP A 165 19.28 11.09 -5.79
N ASP A 166 19.02 11.67 -4.62
CA ASP A 166 17.71 12.17 -4.19
C ASP A 166 17.21 13.38 -5.02
N SER A 167 18.05 13.99 -5.87
CA SER A 167 17.63 15.05 -6.79
C SER A 167 16.92 14.51 -8.03
N LEU A 168 17.05 13.20 -8.28
CA LEU A 168 16.45 12.52 -9.42
C LEU A 168 15.09 11.94 -9.07
N PHE A 169 14.19 11.96 -10.04
CA PHE A 169 12.95 11.21 -10.02
C PHE A 169 12.77 10.49 -11.34
N SER A 170 11.83 9.53 -11.40
CA SER A 170 11.60 8.76 -12.61
C SER A 170 10.16 8.82 -13.09
N GLU A 171 10.02 8.89 -14.39
CA GLU A 171 8.79 8.55 -15.10
C GLU A 171 8.85 7.08 -15.51
N ILE A 172 7.78 6.36 -15.20
CA ILE A 172 7.71 4.92 -15.37
C ILE A 172 6.50 4.59 -16.23
N SER A 173 6.72 3.80 -17.27
CA SER A 173 5.67 3.16 -18.05
C SER A 173 5.93 1.67 -18.13
N ALA A 174 4.93 0.86 -17.80
CA ALA A 174 5.04 -0.59 -17.85
C ALA A 174 3.77 -1.17 -18.48
N ASN A 175 3.95 -1.98 -19.52
CA ASN A 175 2.88 -2.74 -20.15
C ASN A 175 3.36 -4.15 -20.53
N LYS A 176 2.48 -4.95 -21.14
CA LYS A 176 2.81 -6.34 -21.54
C LYS A 176 3.89 -6.47 -22.61
N TYR A 177 4.38 -5.37 -23.18
CA TYR A 177 5.38 -5.33 -24.25
C TYR A 177 6.68 -4.65 -23.83
N LEU A 178 6.65 -3.72 -22.89
CA LEU A 178 7.80 -2.91 -22.54
C LEU A 178 7.71 -2.36 -21.12
N LEU A 179 8.82 -2.47 -20.40
CA LEU A 179 9.15 -1.64 -19.25
C LEU A 179 10.01 -0.47 -19.72
N SER A 180 9.61 0.76 -19.41
CA SER A 180 10.37 1.98 -19.71
C SER A 180 10.49 2.84 -18.46
N ILE A 181 11.72 3.22 -18.15
CA ILE A 181 12.07 4.12 -17.05
C ILE A 181 12.84 5.29 -17.65
N ARG A 182 12.48 6.52 -17.27
CA ARG A 182 13.20 7.73 -17.64
C ARG A 182 13.50 8.54 -16.40
N PHE A 183 14.76 8.88 -16.18
CA PHE A 183 15.21 9.71 -15.06
C PHE A 183 15.20 11.18 -15.46
N LEU A 184 14.73 12.00 -14.55
CA LEU A 184 14.62 13.44 -14.69
C LEU A 184 15.16 14.11 -13.42
N LYS A 185 15.60 15.35 -13.58
CA LYS A 185 15.90 16.29 -12.48
C LYS A 185 15.06 17.54 -12.62
N ILE A 186 14.85 18.24 -11.51
CA ILE A 186 14.19 19.55 -11.54
C ILE A 186 15.26 20.62 -11.76
N ASP A 187 15.06 21.47 -12.78
CA ASP A 187 15.94 22.62 -13.01
C ASP A 187 15.62 23.81 -12.08
N GLN A 188 16.34 24.92 -12.27
CA GLN A 188 16.15 26.14 -11.46
C GLN A 188 14.74 26.74 -11.62
N ASP A 189 14.12 26.59 -12.80
CA ASP A 189 12.78 27.06 -13.12
C ASP A 189 11.67 26.08 -12.73
N LYS A 190 12.02 25.05 -11.94
CA LYS A 190 11.12 23.98 -11.51
C LYS A 190 10.55 23.14 -12.65
N LYS A 191 11.23 23.10 -13.80
CA LYS A 191 10.84 22.27 -14.93
C LYS A 191 11.56 20.92 -14.90
N PRO A 192 10.86 19.83 -15.26
CA PRO A 192 11.48 18.52 -15.39
C PRO A 192 12.42 18.50 -16.59
N GLN A 193 13.69 18.16 -16.38
CA GLN A 193 14.69 17.96 -17.42
C GLN A 193 15.15 16.51 -17.43
N ILE A 194 15.15 15.90 -18.62
CA ILE A 194 15.62 14.53 -18.82
C ILE A 194 17.13 14.49 -18.56
N MET A 195 17.57 13.46 -17.85
CA MET A 195 18.99 13.21 -17.64
C MET A 195 19.66 12.81 -18.96
N ASN A 196 20.77 13.46 -19.31
CA ASN A 196 21.56 13.12 -20.50
C ASN A 196 22.78 12.25 -20.17
N GLU A 197 22.98 11.96 -18.88
CA GLU A 197 24.07 11.15 -18.36
C GLU A 197 23.57 9.77 -17.97
N ASP A 198 24.51 8.83 -17.82
CA ASP A 198 24.20 7.48 -17.37
C ASP A 198 23.85 7.49 -15.89
N VAL A 199 22.68 6.95 -15.55
CA VAL A 199 22.19 6.89 -14.15
C VAL A 199 22.25 5.45 -13.67
N PRO A 200 23.19 5.10 -12.76
CA PRO A 200 23.18 3.80 -12.10
C PRO A 200 22.04 3.71 -11.09
N PHE A 201 21.33 2.59 -11.08
CA PHE A 201 20.23 2.35 -10.13
C PHE A 201 20.04 0.85 -9.88
N ARG A 202 19.29 0.52 -8.83
CA ARG A 202 18.85 -0.85 -8.55
C ARG A 202 17.40 -1.05 -8.94
N LEU A 203 17.17 -2.06 -9.77
CA LEU A 203 15.84 -2.50 -10.17
C LEU A 203 15.48 -3.80 -9.46
N THR A 204 14.31 -3.83 -8.81
CA THR A 204 13.74 -5.05 -8.22
C THR A 204 12.37 -5.30 -8.80
N LEU A 205 12.16 -6.49 -9.37
CA LEU A 205 10.86 -6.96 -9.84
C LEU A 205 10.35 -8.03 -8.88
N CYS A 206 9.23 -7.74 -8.23
CA CYS A 206 8.65 -8.52 -7.16
C CYS A 206 7.43 -9.31 -7.66
N GLN A 207 7.41 -10.61 -7.34
CA GLN A 207 6.29 -11.48 -7.68
C GLN A 207 5.96 -12.49 -6.57
N LEU A 208 4.67 -12.72 -6.31
CA LEU A 208 4.17 -13.72 -5.36
C LEU A 208 3.64 -14.95 -6.07
#